data_AF-A0A518CDV4-F1
#
_entry.id   AF-A0A518CDV4-F1
#
_cell.length_a   1.000
_cell.length_b   1.000
_cell.length_c   1.000
_cell.angle_alpha   90.00
_cell.angle_beta   90.00
_cell.angle_gamma   90.00
#
_symmetry.space_group_name_H-M   'P 1'
#
loop_
_entity.id
_entity.type
_entity.pdbx_description
1 polymer ?
#
loop_
_entity_poly.entity_id
_entity_poly.type
_entity_poly.pdbx_seq_one_letter_code
_entity_poly.pdbx_strand_id
1 'polypeptide(L)'
;MRLALFLLFVAIGLCPTDAFAQRRPMQKPKEEPLELPSDPRLVEIHREFVTKAEKLGDEYARKKDWEKARIVFGEVLKLVPNYKPAVEKLKVINGELSHANKKLVVVEAKDGWQDTGIDVTEGSPIAFRAEGMWLLVHESDANGLEIPREIRDYKLGSLIGVVAKSATPDKDTVPFTIGTQKQMNVPYSGRLLLKMHDVNNEDNRGQMRVEITGNF
;
A
#
# COMPACT_ATOMS: atom_id res chain seq x y z
N MET A 1 -67.48 32.20 21.95
CA MET A 1 -68.56 31.18 21.91
C MET A 1 -68.10 30.03 21.05
N ARG A 2 -68.23 28.81 21.58
CA ARG A 2 -67.95 27.54 20.92
C ARG A 2 -68.91 27.34 19.73
N LEU A 3 -68.45 26.76 18.62
CA LEU A 3 -69.13 25.61 18.00
C LEU A 3 -68.17 24.89 17.05
N ALA A 4 -68.04 23.59 17.27
CA ALA A 4 -67.32 22.64 16.44
C ALA A 4 -68.22 22.13 15.31
N LEU A 5 -67.63 21.77 14.17
CA LEU A 5 -68.20 20.73 13.29
C LEU A 5 -67.08 19.89 12.69
N PHE A 6 -67.38 18.60 12.58
CA PHE A 6 -66.51 17.45 12.51
C PHE A 6 -66.43 16.89 11.07
N LEU A 7 -65.37 16.08 10.83
CA LEU A 7 -65.22 15.01 9.81
C LEU A 7 -65.00 15.43 8.35
N LEU A 8 -63.86 15.03 7.77
CA LEU A 8 -63.75 13.71 7.10
C LEU A 8 -62.28 13.34 6.81
N PHE A 9 -61.95 12.09 7.09
CA PHE A 9 -60.70 11.41 6.77
C PHE A 9 -60.52 11.23 5.25
N VAL A 10 -59.32 11.53 4.73
CA VAL A 10 -58.73 10.78 3.60
C VAL A 10 -57.27 10.52 3.91
N ALA A 11 -56.97 9.23 4.13
CA ALA A 11 -55.63 8.70 4.22
C ALA A 11 -55.11 8.38 2.82
N ILE A 12 -53.98 8.97 2.43
CA ILE A 12 -53.12 8.41 1.38
C ILE A 12 -51.69 8.55 1.87
N GLY A 13 -51.06 7.40 2.13
CA GLY A 13 -49.69 7.29 2.59
C GLY A 13 -48.69 7.57 1.47
N LEU A 14 -47.60 8.21 1.86
CA LEU A 14 -46.31 8.12 1.20
C LEU A 14 -45.25 8.02 2.29
N CYS A 15 -44.87 6.79 2.62
CA CYS A 15 -43.59 6.52 3.25
C CYS A 15 -42.48 6.68 2.19
N PRO A 16 -41.41 7.42 2.48
CA PRO A 16 -40.08 7.00 2.09
C PRO A 16 -39.41 6.35 3.30
N THR A 17 -39.09 5.07 3.10
CA THR A 17 -38.32 4.19 3.97
C THR A 17 -36.95 4.76 4.32
N ASP A 18 -36.64 4.74 5.60
CA ASP A 18 -35.27 4.67 6.12
C ASP A 18 -34.52 3.50 5.48
N ALA A 19 -33.33 3.76 4.94
CA ALA A 19 -32.14 2.91 5.00
C ALA A 19 -31.15 3.37 3.93
N PHE A 20 -30.02 3.95 4.35
CA PHE A 20 -28.71 3.31 4.19
C PHE A 20 -27.58 4.26 4.65
N ALA A 21 -26.75 3.70 5.53
CA ALA A 21 -25.35 4.04 5.76
C ALA A 21 -25.03 5.37 6.45
N GLN A 22 -25.46 5.50 7.70
CA GLN A 22 -24.56 6.05 8.73
C GLN A 22 -23.27 5.22 8.69
N ARG A 23 -22.19 5.78 8.12
CA ARG A 23 -20.84 5.25 8.28
C ARG A 23 -20.59 5.21 9.79
N ARG A 24 -20.68 4.01 10.38
CA ARG A 24 -20.10 3.77 11.69
C ARG A 24 -18.66 4.28 11.60
N PRO A 25 -18.23 5.21 12.48
CA PRO A 25 -16.81 5.49 12.57
C PRO A 25 -16.14 4.15 12.83
N MET A 26 -15.26 3.77 11.90
CA MET A 26 -14.44 2.58 12.00
C MET A 26 -13.71 2.73 13.33
N GLN A 27 -14.16 2.01 14.36
CA GLN A 27 -13.46 1.96 15.63
C GLN A 27 -12.06 1.51 15.29
N LYS A 28 -11.07 2.37 15.56
CA LYS A 28 -9.67 1.94 15.57
C LYS A 28 -9.63 0.64 16.38
N PRO A 29 -8.96 -0.42 15.89
CA PRO A 29 -8.77 -1.63 16.67
C PRO A 29 -8.33 -1.21 18.06
N LYS A 30 -9.07 -1.64 19.08
CA LYS A 30 -8.73 -1.37 20.47
C LYS A 30 -7.35 -2.02 20.65
N GLU A 31 -6.31 -1.22 20.79
CA GLU A 31 -4.97 -1.70 21.10
C GLU A 31 -5.07 -2.41 22.45
N GLU A 32 -5.21 -3.74 22.42
CA GLU A 32 -5.12 -4.54 23.63
C GLU A 32 -3.69 -4.37 24.16
N PRO A 33 -3.52 -3.85 25.39
CA PRO A 33 -2.21 -3.80 26.01
C PRO A 33 -1.70 -5.24 26.05
N LEU A 34 -0.55 -5.49 25.43
CA LEU A 34 0.11 -6.79 25.53
C LEU A 34 0.32 -7.09 27.01
N GLU A 35 -0.42 -8.07 27.52
CA GLU A 35 -0.18 -8.62 28.84
C GLU A 35 1.20 -9.28 28.77
N LEU A 36 2.19 -8.64 29.39
CA LEU A 36 3.48 -9.28 29.64
C LEU A 36 3.20 -10.65 30.30
N PRO A 37 3.93 -11.71 29.93
CA PRO A 37 3.75 -13.00 30.56
C PRO A 37 3.79 -12.84 32.08
N SER A 38 2.82 -13.41 32.79
CA SER A 38 2.71 -13.25 34.25
C SER A 38 3.89 -13.86 35.01
N ASP A 39 4.70 -14.68 34.33
CA ASP A 39 5.93 -15.28 34.86
C ASP A 39 7.08 -14.25 34.87
N PRO A 40 7.62 -13.89 36.05
CA PRO A 40 8.74 -12.95 36.18
C PRO A 40 9.98 -13.32 35.36
N ARG A 41 10.26 -14.61 35.17
CA ARG A 41 11.44 -15.08 34.40
C ARG A 41 11.27 -14.80 32.91
N LEU A 42 10.06 -14.97 32.38
CA LEU A 42 9.77 -14.64 30.99
C LEU A 42 9.90 -13.12 30.77
N VAL A 43 9.44 -12.29 31.71
CA VAL A 43 9.61 -10.83 31.62
C VAL A 43 11.09 -10.43 31.59
N GLU A 44 11.93 -11.09 32.38
CA GLU A 44 13.37 -10.83 32.39
C GLU A 44 14.04 -11.19 31.05
N ILE A 45 13.71 -12.36 30.48
CA ILE A 45 14.20 -12.79 29.16
C ILE A 45 13.79 -11.78 28.07
N HIS A 46 12.52 -11.34 28.09
CA HIS A 46 12.05 -10.33 27.14
C HIS A 46 12.82 -9.02 27.27
N ARG A 47 13.02 -8.54 28.50
CA ARG A 47 13.77 -7.30 28.76
C ARG A 47 15.22 -7.42 28.28
N GLU A 48 15.87 -8.54 28.56
CA GLU A 48 17.26 -8.77 28.17
C GLU A 48 17.41 -8.80 26.64
N PHE A 49 16.51 -9.50 25.94
CA PHE A 49 16.48 -9.53 24.48
C PHE A 49 16.32 -8.11 23.91
N VAL A 50 15.31 -7.36 24.35
CA VAL A 50 15.04 -5.99 23.85
C VAL A 50 16.25 -5.09 24.07
N THR A 51 16.86 -5.14 25.26
CA THR A 51 18.04 -4.32 25.60
C THR A 51 19.25 -4.65 24.73
N LYS A 52 19.51 -5.94 24.48
CA LYS A 52 20.64 -6.38 23.65
C LYS A 52 20.39 -6.07 22.17
N ALA A 53 19.17 -6.31 21.69
CA ALA A 53 18.77 -6.01 20.32
C ALA A 53 18.85 -4.51 20.03
N GLU A 54 18.39 -3.65 20.94
CA GLU A 54 18.51 -2.19 20.78
C GLU A 54 19.97 -1.75 20.63
N LYS A 55 20.87 -2.23 21.49
CA LYS A 55 22.31 -1.94 21.39
C LYS A 55 22.91 -2.38 20.07
N LEU A 56 22.52 -3.57 19.59
CA LEU A 56 22.97 -4.11 18.30
C LEU A 56 22.45 -3.27 17.13
N GLY A 57 21.17 -2.90 17.16
CA GLY A 57 20.55 -2.04 16.15
C GLY A 57 21.22 -0.66 16.08
N ASP A 58 21.53 -0.07 17.25
CA ASP A 58 22.27 1.19 17.35
C ASP A 58 23.72 1.06 16.86
N GLU A 59 24.36 -0.09 17.04
CA GLU A 59 25.69 -0.35 16.47
C GLU A 59 25.64 -0.40 14.94
N TYR A 60 24.66 -1.11 14.36
CA TYR A 60 24.48 -1.14 12.91
C TYR A 60 24.16 0.25 12.35
N ALA A 61 23.27 1.00 13.00
CA ALA A 61 22.94 2.37 12.60
C ALA A 61 24.17 3.30 12.65
N ARG A 62 25.01 3.20 13.69
CA ARG A 62 26.27 3.97 13.77
C ARG A 62 27.24 3.65 12.66
N LYS A 63 27.28 2.40 12.20
CA LYS A 63 28.08 1.95 11.05
C LYS A 63 27.43 2.29 9.70
N LYS A 64 26.27 2.97 9.69
CA LYS A 64 25.43 3.24 8.52
C LYS A 64 24.96 1.97 7.79
N ASP A 65 24.94 0.84 8.51
CA ASP A 65 24.35 -0.40 8.02
C ASP A 65 22.85 -0.38 8.32
N TRP A 66 22.15 0.51 7.59
CA TRP A 66 20.75 0.82 7.81
C TRP A 66 19.84 -0.40 7.65
N GLU A 67 20.20 -1.30 6.74
CA GLU A 67 19.44 -2.51 6.46
C GLU A 67 19.49 -3.49 7.64
N LYS A 68 20.67 -3.76 8.19
CA LYS A 68 20.77 -4.60 9.40
C LYS A 68 20.12 -3.93 10.61
N ALA A 69 20.26 -2.61 10.75
CA ALA A 69 19.59 -1.87 11.82
C ALA A 69 18.06 -2.03 11.73
N ARG A 70 17.49 -1.90 10.53
CA ARG A 70 16.05 -2.10 10.26
C ARG A 70 15.60 -3.48 10.69
N ILE A 71 16.32 -4.53 10.30
CA ILE A 71 15.99 -5.92 10.66
C ILE A 71 15.95 -6.07 12.18
N VAL A 72 16.99 -5.62 12.89
CA VAL A 72 17.07 -5.77 14.35
C VAL A 72 15.93 -5.06 15.07
N PHE A 73 15.63 -3.81 14.73
CA PHE A 73 14.50 -3.10 15.35
C PHE A 73 13.14 -3.67 14.92
N GLY A 74 13.04 -4.23 13.72
CA GLY A 74 11.86 -4.98 13.27
C GLY A 74 11.59 -6.20 14.15
N GLU A 75 12.63 -6.98 14.48
CA GLU A 75 12.50 -8.13 15.40
C GLU A 75 12.08 -7.70 16.81
N VAL A 76 12.57 -6.55 17.30
CA VAL A 76 12.11 -5.98 18.58
C VAL A 76 10.61 -5.71 18.56
N LEU A 77 10.07 -5.15 17.46
CA LEU A 77 8.64 -4.87 17.34
C LEU A 77 7.78 -6.10 17.11
N LYS A 78 8.31 -7.20 16.57
CA LYS A 78 7.57 -8.47 16.55
C LYS A 78 7.30 -8.99 17.96
N LEU A 79 8.23 -8.75 18.87
CA LEU A 79 8.15 -9.17 20.26
C LEU A 79 7.39 -8.16 21.14
N VAL A 80 7.66 -6.87 20.94
CA VAL A 80 7.03 -5.75 21.66
C VAL A 80 6.56 -4.68 20.65
N PRO A 81 5.40 -4.89 20.00
CA PRO A 81 4.81 -4.02 18.96
C PRO A 81 4.80 -2.51 19.22
N ASN A 82 4.75 -2.09 20.49
CA ASN A 82 4.66 -0.68 20.89
C ASN A 82 5.93 -0.16 21.59
N TYR A 83 7.08 -0.81 21.39
CA TYR A 83 8.34 -0.34 21.96
C TYR A 83 8.80 0.96 21.29
N LYS A 84 8.48 2.10 21.92
CA LYS A 84 8.71 3.45 21.38
C LYS A 84 10.11 3.68 20.82
N PRO A 85 11.21 3.29 21.50
CA PRO A 85 12.56 3.52 20.96
C PRO A 85 12.76 2.84 19.61
N ALA A 86 12.31 1.60 19.43
CA ALA A 86 12.42 0.90 18.14
C ALA A 86 11.55 1.55 17.04
N VAL A 87 10.33 1.99 17.37
CA VAL A 87 9.45 2.70 16.41
C VAL A 87 10.12 3.97 15.90
N GLU A 88 10.68 4.78 16.80
CA GLU A 88 11.35 6.03 16.44
C GLU A 88 12.61 5.79 15.63
N LYS A 89 13.42 4.80 16.01
CA LYS A 89 14.63 4.40 15.26
C LYS A 89 14.29 3.91 13.86
N LEU A 90 13.27 3.06 13.72
CA LEU A 90 12.80 2.59 12.41
C LEU A 90 12.31 3.73 11.52
N LYS A 91 11.66 4.76 12.08
CA LYS A 91 11.26 5.92 11.30
C LYS A 91 12.47 6.63 10.67
N VAL A 92 13.55 6.82 11.45
CA VAL A 92 14.79 7.43 10.95
C VAL A 92 15.45 6.53 9.90
N ILE A 93 15.63 5.25 10.23
CA ILE A 93 16.25 4.25 9.34
C ILE A 93 15.49 4.15 8.01
N ASN A 94 14.16 4.11 8.06
CA ASN A 94 13.34 4.04 6.85
C ASN A 94 13.44 5.33 6.02
N GLY A 95 13.63 6.48 6.67
CA GLY A 95 13.94 7.74 5.98
C GLY A 95 15.22 7.63 5.15
N GLU A 96 16.30 7.17 5.78
CA GLU A 96 17.60 6.95 5.12
C GLU A 96 17.50 5.93 3.97
N LEU A 97 16.85 4.80 4.22
CA LEU A 97 16.67 3.74 3.22
C LEU A 97 15.80 4.19 2.04
N SER A 98 14.79 5.04 2.26
CA SER A 98 13.90 5.50 1.20
C SER A 98 14.57 6.39 0.14
N HIS A 99 15.76 6.90 0.46
CA HIS A 99 16.56 7.78 -0.40
C HIS A 99 17.94 7.21 -0.74
N ALA A 100 18.22 5.95 -0.37
CA ALA A 100 19.54 5.34 -0.53
C ALA A 100 19.95 5.24 -2.02
N ASN A 101 19.03 4.75 -2.86
CA ASN A 101 19.22 4.63 -4.30
C ASN A 101 18.09 5.34 -5.05
N LYS A 102 18.39 5.71 -6.30
CA LYS A 102 17.46 6.35 -7.23
C LYS A 102 17.64 5.77 -8.62
N LYS A 103 16.52 5.40 -9.26
CA LYS A 103 16.48 4.95 -10.65
C LYS A 103 15.36 5.65 -11.40
N LEU A 104 15.66 6.09 -12.61
CA LEU A 104 14.66 6.59 -13.56
C LEU A 104 14.33 5.46 -14.53
N VAL A 105 13.05 5.15 -14.65
CA VAL A 105 12.52 4.16 -15.60
C VAL A 105 11.53 4.86 -16.53
N VAL A 106 11.55 4.51 -17.80
CA VAL A 106 10.52 4.91 -18.76
C VAL A 106 9.59 3.72 -18.94
N VAL A 107 8.29 3.96 -18.77
CA VAL A 107 7.23 2.97 -18.94
C VAL A 107 6.46 3.33 -20.19
N GLU A 108 6.64 2.54 -21.24
CA GLU A 108 5.93 2.69 -22.51
C GLU A 108 4.47 2.28 -22.33
N ALA A 109 3.53 3.09 -22.83
CA ALA A 109 2.10 2.80 -22.63
C ALA A 109 1.61 1.59 -23.41
N LYS A 110 2.28 1.32 -24.55
CA LYS A 110 1.94 0.23 -25.46
C LYS A 110 2.43 -1.14 -25.03
N ASP A 111 3.40 -1.17 -24.12
CA ASP A 111 4.05 -2.40 -23.72
C ASP A 111 3.33 -3.03 -22.52
N GLY A 112 3.53 -4.33 -22.33
CA GLY A 112 3.02 -5.07 -21.18
C GLY A 112 3.77 -4.75 -19.89
N TRP A 113 3.97 -5.77 -19.05
CA TRP A 113 4.83 -5.65 -17.87
C TRP A 113 6.28 -5.38 -18.29
N GLN A 114 6.84 -4.30 -17.78
CA GLN A 114 8.19 -3.83 -18.08
C GLN A 114 9.08 -4.02 -16.86
N ASP A 115 10.19 -4.75 -17.04
CA ASP A 115 11.18 -4.96 -15.99
C ASP A 115 11.92 -3.64 -15.70
N THR A 116 11.89 -3.22 -14.45
CA THR A 116 12.63 -2.03 -14.00
C THR A 116 14.11 -2.32 -13.78
N GLY A 117 14.51 -3.59 -13.69
CA GLY A 117 15.82 -4.06 -13.26
C GLY A 117 16.12 -3.70 -11.80
N ILE A 118 15.09 -3.60 -10.96
CA ILE A 118 15.20 -3.33 -9.53
C ILE A 118 14.76 -4.58 -8.77
N ASP A 119 15.63 -5.07 -7.89
CA ASP A 119 15.30 -6.11 -6.92
C ASP A 119 14.95 -5.45 -5.59
N VAL A 120 13.75 -5.70 -5.11
CA VAL A 120 13.26 -5.16 -3.84
C VAL A 120 13.31 -6.21 -2.75
N THR A 121 13.49 -5.76 -1.51
CA THR A 121 13.52 -6.62 -0.32
C THR A 121 12.29 -6.38 0.54
N GLU A 122 11.71 -7.44 1.10
CA GLU A 122 10.55 -7.37 1.97
C GLU A 122 10.70 -6.33 3.10
N GLY A 123 9.62 -5.59 3.33
CA GLY A 123 9.49 -4.51 4.29
C GLY A 123 10.27 -3.24 3.95
N SER A 124 11.12 -3.24 2.90
CA SER A 124 11.98 -2.09 2.62
C SER A 124 11.14 -0.94 2.09
N PRO A 125 11.43 0.31 2.50
CA PRO A 125 10.69 1.46 1.99
C PRO A 125 11.04 1.70 0.53
N ILE A 126 10.02 1.94 -0.29
CA ILE A 126 10.14 2.33 -1.69
C ILE A 126 9.20 3.49 -1.98
N ALA A 127 9.66 4.44 -2.79
CA ALA A 127 8.88 5.57 -3.24
C ALA A 127 8.93 5.70 -4.77
N PHE A 128 7.83 6.21 -5.31
CA PHE A 128 7.59 6.42 -6.73
C PHE A 128 7.17 7.86 -6.95
N ARG A 129 7.68 8.46 -8.03
CA ARG A 129 7.18 9.72 -8.58
C ARG A 129 7.07 9.57 -10.09
N ALA A 130 5.87 9.69 -10.61
CA ALA A 130 5.57 9.44 -12.00
C ALA A 130 5.16 10.75 -12.68
N GLU A 131 5.76 11.04 -13.83
CA GLU A 131 5.47 12.20 -14.67
C GLU A 131 5.31 11.80 -16.14
N GLY A 132 4.64 12.66 -16.91
CA GLY A 132 4.32 12.41 -18.31
C GLY A 132 2.83 12.20 -18.56
N MET A 133 2.51 11.94 -19.82
CA MET A 133 1.15 11.72 -20.30
C MET A 133 1.17 10.60 -21.33
N TRP A 134 0.08 9.85 -21.35
CA TRP A 134 -0.16 8.81 -22.33
C TRP A 134 -1.62 8.83 -22.73
N LEU A 135 -1.91 8.30 -23.92
CA LEU A 135 -3.26 8.18 -24.44
C LEU A 135 -3.71 6.74 -24.25
N LEU A 136 -4.73 6.57 -23.42
CA LEU A 136 -5.56 5.37 -23.33
C LEU A 136 -6.52 5.38 -24.52
N VAL A 137 -6.32 4.47 -25.46
CA VAL A 137 -7.17 4.37 -26.66
C VAL A 137 -8.11 3.19 -26.49
N HIS A 138 -9.33 3.34 -26.99
CA HIS A 138 -10.23 2.22 -27.11
C HIS A 138 -11.13 2.41 -28.34
N GLU A 139 -11.03 1.48 -29.28
CA GLU A 139 -11.92 1.41 -30.45
C GLU A 139 -13.07 0.44 -30.18
N SER A 140 -14.31 0.91 -30.37
CA SER A 140 -15.52 0.14 -30.09
C SER A 140 -16.58 0.35 -31.18
N ASP A 141 -17.53 -0.58 -31.24
CA ASP A 141 -18.69 -0.51 -32.13
C ASP A 141 -19.94 0.04 -31.39
N ALA A 142 -21.12 -0.14 -31.99
CA ALA A 142 -22.38 0.32 -31.41
C ALA A 142 -22.75 -0.37 -30.07
N ASN A 143 -22.09 -1.47 -29.70
CA ASN A 143 -22.33 -2.21 -28.46
C ASN A 143 -21.49 -1.69 -27.30
N GLY A 144 -20.47 -0.86 -27.55
CA GLY A 144 -19.60 -0.30 -26.52
C GLY A 144 -18.55 -1.28 -25.99
N LEU A 145 -17.89 -0.89 -24.90
CA LEU A 145 -16.80 -1.65 -24.28
C LEU A 145 -17.30 -2.50 -23.10
N GLU A 146 -17.14 -3.82 -23.21
CA GLU A 146 -17.26 -4.71 -22.05
C GLU A 146 -15.91 -4.85 -21.36
N ILE A 147 -15.77 -4.25 -20.17
CA ILE A 147 -14.55 -4.37 -19.35
C ILE A 147 -14.57 -5.71 -18.61
N PRO A 148 -13.62 -6.64 -18.84
CA PRO A 148 -13.54 -7.92 -18.11
C PRO A 148 -13.51 -7.71 -16.59
N ARG A 149 -14.09 -8.62 -15.80
CA ARG A 149 -14.18 -8.44 -14.34
C ARG A 149 -12.80 -8.42 -13.68
N GLU A 150 -11.87 -9.19 -14.24
CA GLU A 150 -10.52 -9.44 -13.76
C GLU A 150 -9.65 -8.18 -13.73
N ILE A 151 -9.96 -7.17 -14.55
CA ILE A 151 -9.16 -5.94 -14.66
C ILE A 151 -9.81 -4.76 -13.93
N ARG A 152 -11.00 -4.94 -13.34
CA ARG A 152 -11.76 -3.87 -12.66
C ARG A 152 -11.20 -3.52 -11.29
N ASP A 153 -10.31 -4.34 -10.74
CA ASP A 153 -9.67 -4.11 -9.44
C ASP A 153 -8.77 -2.85 -9.45
N TYR A 154 -8.34 -2.41 -10.63
CA TYR A 154 -7.53 -1.22 -10.83
C TYR A 154 -8.17 -0.28 -11.85
N LYS A 155 -7.94 1.02 -11.68
CA LYS A 155 -8.47 2.04 -12.60
C LYS A 155 -7.77 1.91 -13.95
N LEU A 156 -8.53 1.74 -15.03
CA LEU A 156 -8.02 1.88 -16.39
C LEU A 156 -7.37 3.26 -16.54
N GLY A 157 -6.27 3.33 -17.28
CA GLY A 157 -5.52 4.58 -17.43
C GLY A 157 -4.50 4.85 -16.31
N SER A 158 -4.35 3.96 -15.32
CA SER A 158 -3.42 4.16 -14.21
C SER A 158 -2.08 3.43 -14.39
N LEU A 159 -1.01 4.02 -13.84
CA LEU A 159 0.26 3.30 -13.65
C LEU A 159 0.14 2.34 -12.47
N ILE A 160 0.43 1.07 -12.72
CA ILE A 160 0.47 0.01 -11.71
C ILE A 160 1.85 -0.61 -11.64
N GLY A 161 2.16 -1.19 -10.49
CA GLY A 161 3.38 -1.95 -10.25
C GLY A 161 3.08 -3.31 -9.67
N VAL A 162 4.05 -4.20 -9.76
CA VAL A 162 4.01 -5.52 -9.15
C VAL A 162 5.42 -5.92 -8.73
N VAL A 163 5.53 -6.70 -7.65
CA VAL A 163 6.76 -7.39 -7.30
C VAL A 163 6.57 -8.84 -7.73
N ALA A 164 7.42 -9.39 -8.58
CA ALA A 164 7.31 -10.76 -9.07
C ALA A 164 8.58 -11.55 -8.80
N LYS A 165 8.50 -12.89 -8.85
CA LYS A 165 9.68 -13.76 -8.70
C LYS A 165 10.57 -13.80 -9.95
N SER A 166 10.09 -13.27 -11.07
CA SER A 166 10.79 -13.28 -12.36
C SER A 166 10.48 -12.01 -13.17
N ALA A 167 11.05 -11.89 -14.37
CA ALA A 167 10.78 -10.77 -15.29
C ALA A 167 9.36 -10.80 -15.91
N THR A 168 8.52 -11.75 -15.51
CA THR A 168 7.10 -11.81 -15.86
C THR A 168 6.28 -12.16 -14.62
N PRO A 169 5.17 -11.45 -14.34
CA PRO A 169 4.32 -11.78 -13.18
C PRO A 169 3.58 -13.10 -13.37
N ASP A 170 3.55 -13.91 -12.30
CA ASP A 170 2.70 -15.09 -12.20
C ASP A 170 1.22 -14.68 -12.00
N LYS A 171 0.28 -15.59 -12.25
CA LYS A 171 -1.17 -15.31 -12.18
C LYS A 171 -1.66 -14.88 -10.78
N ASP A 172 -0.96 -15.30 -9.74
CA ASP A 172 -1.25 -14.99 -8.33
C ASP A 172 -0.54 -13.73 -7.83
N THR A 173 0.29 -13.10 -8.66
CA THR A 173 1.00 -11.88 -8.28
C THR A 173 0.01 -10.73 -8.18
N VAL A 174 -0.04 -10.07 -7.01
CA VAL A 174 -1.00 -9.00 -6.73
C VAL A 174 -0.40 -7.64 -7.10
N PRO A 175 -0.97 -6.92 -8.09
CA PRO A 175 -0.52 -5.57 -8.42
C PRO A 175 -0.83 -4.53 -7.33
N PHE A 176 -0.24 -3.36 -7.46
CA PHE A 176 -0.58 -2.18 -6.67
C PHE A 176 -0.64 -0.94 -7.54
N THR A 177 -1.55 -0.02 -7.21
CA THR A 177 -1.62 1.29 -7.86
C THR A 177 -0.44 2.15 -7.46
N ILE A 178 0.14 2.91 -8.40
CA ILE A 178 1.21 3.88 -8.11
C ILE A 178 0.66 5.30 -8.17
N GLY A 179 -0.05 5.65 -9.25
CA GLY A 179 -0.51 7.02 -9.49
C GLY A 179 0.67 8.00 -9.70
N THR A 180 0.46 9.28 -9.40
CA THR A 180 1.50 10.33 -9.57
C THR A 180 2.62 10.22 -8.54
N GLN A 181 2.29 9.83 -7.30
CA GLN A 181 3.26 9.63 -6.24
C GLN A 181 2.76 8.55 -5.28
N LYS A 182 3.68 7.69 -4.84
CA LYS A 182 3.39 6.69 -3.81
C LYS A 182 4.62 6.42 -2.96
N GLN A 183 4.41 6.19 -1.68
CA GLN A 183 5.40 5.60 -0.78
C GLN A 183 4.77 4.39 -0.10
N MET A 184 5.52 3.30 0.01
CA MET A 184 5.07 2.08 0.66
C MET A 184 6.24 1.25 1.17
N ASN A 185 5.95 0.27 2.01
CA ASN A 185 6.87 -0.82 2.29
C ASN A 185 6.61 -1.96 1.31
N VAL A 186 7.68 -2.58 0.84
CA VAL A 186 7.64 -3.71 -0.09
C VAL A 186 7.00 -4.92 0.62
N PRO A 187 5.98 -5.58 0.04
CA PRO A 187 5.24 -6.66 0.73
C PRO A 187 6.00 -7.99 0.78
N TYR A 188 6.89 -8.25 -0.18
CA TYR A 188 7.73 -9.45 -0.26
C TYR A 188 8.89 -9.16 -1.21
N SER A 189 9.99 -9.91 -1.10
CA SER A 189 11.17 -9.72 -1.96
C SER A 189 10.93 -10.20 -3.39
N GLY A 190 11.51 -9.53 -4.37
CA GLY A 190 11.43 -9.92 -5.78
C GLY A 190 11.81 -8.81 -6.76
N ARG A 191 11.52 -9.03 -8.04
CA ARG A 191 11.74 -8.08 -9.14
C ARG A 191 10.57 -7.12 -9.27
N LEU A 192 10.84 -5.82 -9.31
CA LEU A 192 9.81 -4.80 -9.55
C LEU A 192 9.53 -4.64 -11.05
N LEU A 193 8.26 -4.73 -11.43
CA LEU A 193 7.78 -4.47 -12.78
C LEU A 193 6.69 -3.42 -12.77
N LEU A 194 6.60 -2.66 -13.87
CA LEU A 194 5.63 -1.59 -14.06
C LEU A 194 4.83 -1.80 -15.34
N LYS A 195 3.59 -1.31 -15.37
CA LYS A 195 2.72 -1.36 -16.55
C LYS A 195 1.70 -0.22 -16.53
N MET A 196 1.32 0.28 -17.70
CA MET A 196 0.13 1.10 -17.86
C MET A 196 -1.12 0.21 -17.92
N HIS A 197 -2.03 0.38 -16.96
CA HIS A 197 -3.18 -0.52 -16.79
C HIS A 197 -4.26 -0.28 -17.85
N ASP A 198 -4.41 -1.27 -18.73
CA ASP A 198 -5.40 -1.31 -19.81
C ASP A 198 -5.81 -2.75 -20.14
N VAL A 199 -6.94 -2.90 -20.84
CA VAL A 199 -7.46 -4.13 -21.44
C VAL A 199 -6.53 -4.59 -22.56
N ASN A 200 -6.19 -3.68 -23.48
CA ASN A 200 -5.28 -3.88 -24.59
C ASN A 200 -4.28 -2.75 -24.58
N ASN A 201 -2.98 -3.06 -24.57
CA ASN A 201 -1.98 -1.99 -24.57
C ASN A 201 -1.57 -1.58 -25.98
N GLU A 202 -1.75 -2.41 -27.00
CA GLU A 202 -1.10 -2.23 -28.31
C GLU A 202 -1.49 -0.93 -29.05
N ASP A 203 -2.67 -0.38 -28.76
CA ASP A 203 -3.20 0.86 -29.33
C ASP A 203 -2.84 2.12 -28.52
N ASN A 204 -2.25 1.95 -27.34
CA ASN A 204 -1.85 3.05 -26.49
C ASN A 204 -0.64 3.81 -27.03
N ARG A 205 -0.57 5.10 -26.68
CA ARG A 205 0.51 5.99 -27.16
C ARG A 205 1.09 6.82 -26.03
N GLY A 206 2.39 7.10 -26.14
CA GLY A 206 3.12 7.87 -25.15
C GLY A 206 3.73 7.00 -24.05
N GLN A 207 4.24 7.65 -23.02
CA GLN A 207 5.07 7.02 -21.99
C GLN A 207 4.97 7.80 -20.67
N MET A 208 5.26 7.10 -19.58
CA MET A 208 5.50 7.72 -18.28
C MET A 208 6.97 7.61 -17.90
N ARG A 209 7.54 8.68 -17.34
CA ARG A 209 8.81 8.62 -16.63
C ARG A 209 8.52 8.41 -15.15
N VAL A 210 9.13 7.39 -14.58
CA VAL A 210 8.94 7.00 -13.18
C VAL A 210 10.29 7.07 -12.47
N GLU A 211 10.38 7.97 -11.51
CA GLU A 211 11.45 8.00 -10.54
C GLU A 211 11.13 7.05 -9.39
N ILE A 212 12.06 6.14 -9.11
CA ILE A 212 11.94 5.14 -8.06
C ILE A 212 13.09 5.37 -7.09
N THR A 213 12.79 5.53 -5.81
CA THR A 213 13.79 5.67 -4.74
C THR A 213 13.56 4.64 -3.63
N GLY A 214 14.65 4.17 -3.03
CA GLY A 214 14.59 3.14 -2.00
C GLY A 214 15.95 2.47 -1.79
N ASN A 215 15.98 1.41 -0.99
CA ASN A 215 17.15 0.57 -0.79
C ASN A 215 17.02 -0.70 -1.63
N PHE A 216 17.64 -0.69 -2.81
CA PHE A 216 17.64 -1.76 -3.81
C PHE A 216 18.92 -1.75 -4.65
#